data_AF-A0A330W501-F1
#
_entry.id   AF-A0A330W501-F1
#
_cell.length_a   1.000
_cell.length_b   1.000
_cell.length_c   1.000
_cell.angle_alpha   90.00
_cell.angle_beta   90.00
_cell.angle_gamma   90.00
#
_symmetry.space_group_name_H-M   'P 1'
#
loop_
_entity.id
_entity.type
_entity.pdbx_description
1 polymer ?
#
loop_
_entity_poly.entity_id
_entity_poly.type
_entity_poly.pdbx_seq_one_letter_code
_entity_poly.pdbx_strand_id
1 'polypeptide(L)'
;MTLWTDSYQSSIDSISNYIKNNFTPYNDIPDNLFLLDDSVLADCIIVVAWRYFSNLYNNRRDSLNKYTLYNQRISNQGNTPSLQELMDDKFRFLNIILRIIFEYNFWASDDFGPPMFLRPEILEKLDKLKPASESPVNFIWIERSMPAALTKDLLLSEEFSSLRMIAGSVGLFEEKITTEIKRGFSDVNKEADALKNNIEGLIKSAGATVQSLAEYDEKLKQYKSEYNFVLLSKAFSNLLKTKKAEYVTNHRSVIIFSSWLIATPLFALLNHIYNFFPVEFNLNSLFYYLPILSLELLFFYFMRLYYIEGKAIKAQLLQIEQRLSLCEFIHDYVETKNNSGAEKESWSLFEKLIFSPIQVSSENIPSLLDGASSIAELAGKVLSKDSK
;
A
#
# COMPACT_ATOMS: atom_id res chain seq x y z
N MET A 1 -7.07 -39.61 -47.01
CA MET A 1 -7.46 -39.08 -48.33
C MET A 1 -8.97 -39.16 -48.40
N THR A 2 -9.66 -38.04 -48.63
CA THR A 2 -11.12 -37.99 -48.68
C THR A 2 -11.61 -38.61 -49.99
N LEU A 3 -12.46 -39.63 -49.92
CA LEU A 3 -12.90 -40.39 -51.09
C LEU A 3 -14.09 -39.71 -51.81
N TRP A 4 -15.03 -39.17 -51.04
CA TRP A 4 -16.26 -38.59 -51.58
C TRP A 4 -16.07 -37.10 -51.84
N THR A 5 -15.49 -36.77 -53.00
CA THR A 5 -15.28 -35.38 -53.47
C THR A 5 -16.20 -35.08 -54.66
N ASP A 6 -16.23 -33.83 -55.13
CA ASP A 6 -17.00 -33.42 -56.32
C ASP A 6 -16.67 -34.24 -57.57
N SER A 7 -15.45 -34.81 -57.64
CA SER A 7 -15.04 -35.68 -58.75
C SER A 7 -15.92 -36.92 -58.94
N TYR A 8 -16.60 -37.38 -57.89
CA TYR A 8 -17.46 -38.56 -57.93
C TYR A 8 -18.91 -38.25 -58.35
N GLN A 9 -19.29 -36.98 -58.49
CA GLN A 9 -20.65 -36.57 -58.87
C GLN A 9 -21.08 -37.17 -60.23
N SER A 10 -20.17 -37.19 -61.21
CA SER A 10 -20.45 -37.78 -62.53
C SER A 10 -20.80 -39.27 -62.45
N SER A 11 -20.19 -40.00 -61.51
CA SER A 11 -20.49 -41.41 -61.26
C SER A 11 -21.84 -41.56 -60.56
N ILE A 12 -22.14 -40.71 -59.58
CA ILE A 12 -23.45 -40.66 -58.91
C ILE A 12 -24.57 -40.47 -59.93
N ASP A 13 -24.43 -39.51 -60.84
CA ASP A 13 -25.45 -39.18 -61.82
C ASP A 13 -25.66 -40.32 -62.82
N SER A 14 -24.55 -40.93 -63.28
CA SER A 14 -24.59 -42.06 -64.24
C SER A 14 -25.27 -43.29 -63.64
N ILE A 15 -24.92 -43.66 -62.40
CA ILE A 15 -25.52 -44.79 -61.69
C ILE A 15 -26.99 -44.50 -61.37
N SER A 16 -27.32 -43.29 -60.90
CA SER A 16 -28.70 -42.90 -60.59
C SER A 16 -29.61 -42.95 -61.82
N ASN A 17 -29.11 -42.49 -62.98
CA ASN A 17 -29.85 -42.57 -64.24
C ASN A 17 -30.07 -44.02 -64.69
N TYR A 18 -29.05 -44.87 -64.57
CA TYR A 18 -29.17 -46.29 -64.89
C TYR A 18 -30.18 -47.00 -63.98
N ILE A 19 -30.13 -46.75 -62.67
CA ILE A 19 -31.06 -47.35 -61.72
C ILE A 19 -32.50 -46.90 -62.02
N LYS A 20 -32.71 -45.62 -62.30
CA LYS A 20 -34.05 -45.06 -62.61
C LYS A 20 -34.68 -45.68 -63.86
N ASN A 21 -33.87 -46.04 -64.86
CA ASN A 21 -34.37 -46.54 -66.14
C ASN A 21 -34.55 -48.07 -66.18
N ASN A 22 -33.80 -48.82 -65.36
CA ASN A 22 -33.74 -50.29 -65.45
C ASN A 22 -34.35 -51.03 -64.25
N PHE A 23 -34.62 -50.34 -63.14
CA PHE A 23 -35.15 -50.95 -61.92
C PHE A 23 -36.52 -50.38 -61.57
N THR A 24 -37.25 -51.08 -60.69
CA THR A 24 -38.56 -50.65 -60.17
C THR A 24 -38.47 -49.24 -59.57
N PRO A 25 -39.39 -48.32 -59.92
CA PRO A 25 -39.41 -46.99 -59.33
C PRO A 25 -39.52 -47.07 -57.80
N TYR A 26 -38.75 -46.24 -57.09
CA TYR A 26 -38.72 -46.26 -55.63
C TYR A 26 -40.12 -46.15 -54.99
N ASN A 27 -41.03 -45.37 -55.58
CA ASN A 27 -42.37 -45.16 -55.04
C ASN A 27 -43.25 -46.42 -55.09
N ASP A 28 -42.88 -47.41 -55.91
CA ASP A 28 -43.60 -48.66 -56.06
C ASP A 28 -43.01 -49.77 -55.16
N ILE A 29 -41.94 -49.48 -54.41
CA ILE A 29 -41.29 -50.42 -53.49
C ILE A 29 -42.00 -50.33 -52.12
N PRO A 30 -42.51 -51.45 -51.57
CA PRO A 30 -43.11 -51.47 -50.24
C PRO A 30 -42.14 -51.03 -49.14
N ASP A 31 -42.63 -50.28 -48.16
CA ASP A 31 -41.85 -49.87 -46.97
C ASP A 31 -41.31 -51.08 -46.20
N ASN A 32 -42.08 -52.17 -46.15
CA ASN A 32 -41.66 -53.41 -45.53
C ASN A 32 -40.98 -54.35 -46.54
N LEU A 33 -39.65 -54.25 -46.58
CA LEU A 33 -38.80 -55.03 -47.48
C LEU A 33 -38.82 -56.55 -47.20
N PHE A 34 -39.34 -57.01 -46.05
CA PHE A 34 -39.42 -58.43 -45.74
C PHE A 34 -40.46 -59.19 -46.58
N LEU A 35 -41.46 -58.48 -47.12
CA LEU A 35 -42.59 -59.02 -47.87
C LEU A 35 -42.30 -59.17 -49.38
N LEU A 36 -41.12 -58.75 -49.83
CA LEU A 36 -40.73 -58.84 -51.24
C LEU A 36 -40.40 -60.29 -51.63
N ASP A 37 -40.77 -60.64 -52.86
CA ASP A 37 -40.39 -61.90 -53.49
C ASP A 37 -38.88 -61.96 -53.73
N ASP A 38 -38.32 -63.16 -53.54
CA ASP A 38 -36.89 -63.45 -53.69
C ASP A 38 -36.32 -63.07 -55.07
N SER A 39 -37.16 -63.09 -56.12
CA SER A 39 -36.76 -62.72 -57.49
C SER A 39 -36.52 -61.22 -57.69
N VAL A 40 -37.15 -60.36 -56.87
CA VAL A 40 -37.10 -58.89 -57.01
C VAL A 40 -36.38 -58.23 -55.81
N LEU A 41 -36.13 -58.99 -54.73
CA LEU A 41 -35.56 -58.48 -53.48
C LEU A 41 -34.23 -57.72 -53.67
N ALA A 42 -33.26 -58.30 -54.39
CA ALA A 42 -31.97 -57.66 -54.62
C ALA A 42 -32.09 -56.34 -55.39
N ASP A 43 -32.98 -56.31 -56.39
CA ASP A 43 -33.20 -55.17 -57.28
C ASP A 43 -33.86 -54.01 -56.53
N CYS A 44 -34.88 -54.31 -55.70
CA CYS A 44 -35.48 -53.33 -54.80
C CYS A 44 -34.49 -52.77 -53.77
N ILE A 45 -33.64 -53.62 -53.19
CA ILE A 45 -32.66 -53.17 -52.19
C ILE A 45 -31.59 -52.28 -52.83
N ILE A 46 -31.17 -52.56 -54.07
CA ILE A 46 -30.25 -51.67 -54.80
C ILE A 46 -30.85 -50.26 -54.92
N VAL A 47 -32.13 -50.15 -55.30
CA VAL A 47 -32.81 -48.85 -55.44
C VAL A 47 -32.87 -48.10 -54.11
N VAL A 48 -33.26 -48.78 -53.03
CA VAL A 48 -33.41 -48.17 -51.69
C VAL A 48 -32.04 -47.78 -51.09
N ALA A 49 -31.07 -48.68 -51.15
CA ALA A 49 -29.72 -48.46 -50.62
C ALA A 49 -29.00 -47.36 -51.41
N TRP A 50 -29.13 -47.35 -52.75
CA TRP A 50 -28.54 -46.30 -53.59
C TRP A 50 -29.15 -44.94 -53.32
N ARG A 51 -30.48 -44.85 -53.13
CA ARG A 51 -31.14 -43.60 -52.75
C ARG A 51 -30.64 -43.10 -51.39
N TYR A 52 -30.49 -43.99 -50.41
CA TYR A 52 -29.95 -43.64 -49.10
C TYR A 52 -28.52 -43.09 -49.22
N PHE A 53 -27.65 -43.81 -49.94
CA PHE A 53 -26.27 -43.38 -50.17
C PHE A 53 -26.18 -42.06 -50.93
N SER A 54 -26.96 -41.89 -52.00
CA SER A 54 -26.99 -40.63 -52.80
C SER A 54 -27.46 -39.45 -51.96
N ASN A 55 -28.44 -39.67 -51.08
CA ASN A 55 -28.88 -38.65 -50.13
C ASN A 55 -27.76 -38.26 -49.16
N LEU A 56 -27.01 -39.22 -48.62
CA LEU A 56 -25.85 -38.94 -47.77
C LEU A 56 -24.76 -38.19 -48.53
N TYR A 57 -24.49 -38.56 -49.78
CA TYR A 57 -23.47 -37.90 -50.61
C TYR A 57 -23.83 -36.44 -50.95
N ASN A 58 -25.11 -36.17 -51.23
CA ASN A 58 -25.57 -34.82 -51.59
C ASN A 58 -25.76 -33.92 -50.36
N ASN A 59 -26.27 -34.45 -49.26
CA ASN A 59 -26.72 -33.64 -48.11
C ASN A 59 -25.82 -33.74 -46.87
N ARG A 60 -24.98 -34.78 -46.74
CA ARG A 60 -24.13 -35.06 -45.56
C ARG A 60 -22.74 -35.55 -45.94
N ARG A 61 -22.12 -34.94 -46.95
CA ARG A 61 -20.84 -35.39 -47.52
C ARG A 61 -19.68 -35.40 -46.52
N ASP A 62 -19.59 -34.41 -45.65
CA ASP A 62 -18.52 -34.35 -44.63
C ASP A 62 -18.66 -35.46 -43.60
N SER A 63 -19.89 -35.71 -43.14
CA SER A 63 -20.20 -36.83 -42.25
C SER A 63 -19.94 -38.18 -42.95
N LEU A 64 -20.31 -38.30 -44.22
CA LEU A 64 -20.02 -39.49 -45.02
C LEU A 64 -18.52 -39.76 -45.09
N ASN A 65 -17.69 -38.73 -45.35
CA ASN A 65 -16.23 -38.87 -45.35
C ASN A 65 -15.67 -39.21 -43.96
N LYS A 66 -16.19 -38.59 -42.90
CA LYS A 66 -15.74 -38.83 -41.52
C LYS A 66 -16.06 -40.23 -41.01
N TYR A 67 -17.23 -40.76 -41.35
CA TYR A 67 -17.76 -42.01 -40.81
C TYR A 67 -17.57 -43.21 -41.73
N THR A 68 -16.84 -43.07 -42.84
CA THR A 68 -16.55 -44.20 -43.76
C THR A 68 -15.05 -44.45 -43.95
N LEU A 69 -14.22 -44.02 -43.01
CA LEU A 69 -12.76 -44.04 -43.11
C LEU A 69 -12.18 -45.46 -43.27
N TYR A 70 -12.78 -46.48 -42.64
CA TYR A 70 -12.35 -47.86 -42.76
C TYR A 70 -12.56 -48.39 -44.17
N ASN A 71 -13.77 -48.23 -44.74
CA ASN A 71 -14.01 -48.60 -46.12
C ASN A 71 -13.19 -47.73 -47.07
N GLN A 72 -12.93 -46.44 -46.78
CA GLN A 72 -12.05 -45.61 -47.60
C GLN A 72 -10.61 -46.13 -47.64
N ARG A 73 -10.05 -46.55 -46.49
CA ARG A 73 -8.72 -47.15 -46.41
C ARG A 73 -8.64 -48.47 -47.18
N ILE A 74 -9.70 -49.28 -47.14
CA ILE A 74 -9.81 -50.52 -47.90
C ILE A 74 -10.13 -50.27 -49.39
N SER A 75 -10.79 -49.16 -49.72
CA SER A 75 -11.24 -48.79 -51.08
C SER A 75 -10.14 -48.23 -51.97
N ASN A 76 -8.96 -47.90 -51.44
CA ASN A 76 -7.76 -47.66 -52.24
C ASN A 76 -7.32 -48.91 -53.07
N GLN A 77 -8.05 -50.03 -52.95
CA GLN A 77 -7.91 -51.24 -53.77
C GLN A 77 -9.11 -51.48 -54.73
N GLY A 78 -10.00 -50.51 -54.97
CA GLY A 78 -11.04 -50.58 -56.00
C GLY A 78 -12.48 -50.89 -55.53
N ASN A 79 -12.89 -50.43 -54.34
CA ASN A 79 -14.26 -50.64 -53.81
C ASN A 79 -15.12 -49.37 -53.80
N THR A 80 -14.99 -48.51 -54.80
CA THR A 80 -15.97 -47.44 -55.05
C THR A 80 -17.13 -47.99 -55.88
N PRO A 81 -18.40 -47.71 -55.55
CA PRO A 81 -19.52 -48.10 -56.40
C PRO A 81 -19.32 -47.54 -57.82
N SER A 82 -19.38 -48.39 -58.84
CA SER A 82 -19.21 -47.98 -60.24
C SER A 82 -20.36 -48.50 -61.08
N LEU A 83 -20.66 -47.81 -62.19
CA LEU A 83 -21.72 -48.24 -63.11
C LEU A 83 -21.36 -49.57 -63.77
N GLN A 84 -20.08 -49.77 -64.12
CA GLN A 84 -19.61 -51.01 -64.71
C GLN A 84 -19.83 -52.20 -63.76
N GLU A 85 -19.52 -52.05 -62.48
CA GLU A 85 -19.76 -53.10 -61.48
C GLU A 85 -21.25 -53.43 -61.33
N LEU A 86 -22.14 -52.42 -61.38
CA LEU A 86 -23.58 -52.64 -61.34
C LEU A 86 -24.09 -53.44 -62.56
N MET A 87 -23.48 -53.24 -63.72
CA MET A 87 -23.83 -53.96 -64.95
C MET A 87 -23.28 -55.38 -64.96
N ASP A 88 -22.07 -55.58 -64.43
CA ASP A 88 -21.36 -56.86 -64.46
C ASP A 88 -21.78 -57.80 -63.31
N ASP A 89 -21.85 -57.29 -62.07
CA ASP A 89 -22.26 -58.04 -60.88
C ASP A 89 -23.05 -57.15 -59.89
N LYS A 90 -24.38 -57.20 -60.03
CA LYS A 90 -25.30 -56.46 -59.16
C LYS A 90 -25.16 -56.80 -57.67
N PHE A 91 -24.76 -58.02 -57.32
CA PHE A 91 -24.60 -58.43 -55.92
C PHE A 91 -23.31 -57.87 -55.32
N ARG A 92 -22.24 -57.79 -56.10
CA ARG A 92 -20.99 -57.15 -55.67
C ARG A 92 -21.16 -55.65 -55.52
N PHE A 93 -21.83 -54.98 -56.46
CA PHE A 93 -22.21 -53.58 -56.34
C PHE A 93 -23.03 -53.33 -55.06
N LEU A 94 -24.04 -54.17 -54.81
CA LEU A 94 -24.87 -54.06 -53.62
C LEU A 94 -24.05 -54.24 -52.33
N ASN A 95 -23.13 -55.21 -52.27
CA ASN A 95 -22.29 -55.44 -51.10
C ASN A 95 -21.41 -54.22 -50.75
N ILE A 96 -20.81 -53.58 -51.75
CA ILE A 96 -20.00 -52.38 -51.56
C ILE A 96 -20.83 -51.27 -50.92
N ILE A 97 -22.03 -51.01 -51.45
CA ILE A 97 -22.92 -49.98 -50.92
C ILE A 97 -23.36 -50.30 -49.50
N LEU A 98 -23.79 -51.54 -49.25
CA LEU A 98 -24.24 -51.95 -47.92
C LEU A 98 -23.13 -51.82 -46.88
N ARG A 99 -21.86 -52.12 -47.23
CA ARG A 99 -20.70 -51.92 -46.35
C ARG A 99 -20.48 -50.45 -46.02
N ILE A 100 -20.53 -49.57 -47.03
CA ILE A 100 -20.35 -48.13 -46.82
C ILE A 100 -21.46 -47.57 -45.93
N ILE A 101 -22.71 -47.94 -46.20
CA ILE A 101 -23.86 -47.50 -45.41
C ILE A 101 -23.77 -48.07 -43.99
N PHE A 102 -23.37 -49.33 -43.82
CA PHE A 102 -23.23 -49.94 -42.51
C PHE A 102 -22.17 -49.22 -41.66
N GLU A 103 -21.00 -48.95 -42.23
CA GLU A 103 -19.95 -48.21 -41.51
C GLU A 103 -20.42 -46.81 -41.11
N TYR A 104 -21.06 -46.09 -42.03
CA TYR A 104 -21.59 -44.77 -41.75
C TYR A 104 -22.55 -44.81 -40.56
N ASN A 105 -23.52 -45.74 -40.56
CA ASN A 105 -24.49 -45.84 -39.47
C ASN A 105 -23.86 -46.34 -38.16
N PHE A 106 -22.83 -47.20 -38.23
CA PHE A 106 -22.11 -47.69 -37.06
C PHE A 106 -21.44 -46.56 -36.27
N TRP A 107 -20.85 -45.57 -36.97
CA TRP A 107 -20.20 -44.43 -36.31
C TRP A 107 -21.07 -43.19 -36.15
N ALA A 108 -22.05 -42.97 -37.03
CA ALA A 108 -22.92 -41.79 -36.98
C ALA A 108 -23.93 -41.85 -35.82
N SER A 109 -24.24 -43.05 -35.32
CA SER A 109 -25.04 -43.30 -34.12
C SER A 109 -26.32 -42.46 -34.05
N ASP A 110 -27.23 -42.63 -35.01
CA ASP A 110 -28.62 -42.19 -34.86
C ASP A 110 -29.39 -43.28 -34.08
N ASP A 111 -30.20 -42.90 -33.08
CA ASP A 111 -30.96 -43.77 -32.15
C ASP A 111 -31.93 -44.77 -32.83
N PHE A 112 -32.08 -44.72 -34.15
CA PHE A 112 -33.06 -45.48 -34.93
C PHE A 112 -32.58 -46.84 -35.44
N GLY A 113 -31.36 -47.25 -35.07
CA GLY A 113 -30.77 -48.52 -35.52
C GLY A 113 -30.43 -48.54 -37.01
N PRO A 114 -29.85 -49.64 -37.52
CA PRO A 114 -29.49 -49.73 -38.93
C PRO A 114 -30.76 -49.68 -39.81
N PRO A 115 -30.68 -49.05 -41.00
CA PRO A 115 -31.75 -49.08 -41.98
C PRO A 115 -32.29 -50.50 -42.21
N MET A 116 -33.58 -50.62 -42.53
CA MET A 116 -34.26 -51.92 -42.65
C MET A 116 -33.55 -52.91 -43.59
N PHE A 117 -32.93 -52.42 -44.66
CA PHE A 117 -32.17 -53.22 -45.63
C PHE A 117 -30.81 -53.74 -45.12
N LEU A 118 -30.37 -53.30 -43.93
CA LEU A 118 -29.17 -53.79 -43.24
C LEU A 118 -29.50 -54.73 -42.07
N ARG A 119 -30.78 -55.11 -41.89
CA ARG A 119 -31.17 -56.06 -40.85
C ARG A 119 -30.67 -57.48 -41.16
N PRO A 120 -30.33 -58.28 -40.14
CA PRO A 120 -29.74 -59.61 -40.33
C PRO A 120 -30.56 -60.51 -41.26
N GLU A 121 -31.89 -60.47 -41.15
CA GLU A 121 -32.78 -61.35 -41.92
C GLU A 121 -32.76 -61.01 -43.41
N ILE A 122 -32.58 -59.73 -43.78
CA ILE A 122 -32.44 -59.32 -45.18
C ILE A 122 -31.06 -59.71 -45.72
N LEU A 123 -30.00 -59.51 -44.93
CA LEU A 123 -28.65 -59.89 -45.32
C LEU A 123 -28.51 -61.42 -45.51
N GLU A 124 -29.17 -62.22 -44.67
CA GLU A 124 -29.23 -63.67 -44.83
C GLU A 124 -30.00 -64.11 -46.08
N LYS A 125 -31.12 -63.43 -46.41
CA LYS A 125 -31.84 -63.67 -47.66
C LYS A 125 -30.96 -63.33 -48.88
N LEU A 126 -30.29 -62.17 -48.87
CA LEU A 126 -29.37 -61.78 -49.95
C LEU A 126 -28.22 -62.76 -50.12
N ASP A 127 -27.68 -63.32 -49.03
CA ASP A 127 -26.61 -64.30 -49.10
C ASP A 127 -27.05 -65.65 -49.70
N LYS A 128 -28.33 -66.02 -49.57
CA LYS A 128 -28.91 -67.20 -50.22
C LYS A 128 -29.18 -67.00 -51.71
N LEU A 129 -29.46 -65.76 -52.12
CA LEU A 129 -29.83 -65.42 -53.51
C LEU A 129 -28.64 -65.15 -54.42
N LYS A 130 -27.43 -65.08 -53.88
CA LYS A 130 -26.22 -64.81 -54.66
C LYS A 130 -25.91 -65.96 -55.63
N PRO A 131 -25.50 -65.67 -56.88
CA PRO A 131 -25.00 -66.70 -57.79
C PRO A 131 -23.64 -67.22 -57.33
N ALA A 132 -23.30 -68.45 -57.71
CA ALA A 132 -21.94 -68.97 -57.53
C ALA A 132 -20.98 -68.21 -58.47
N SER A 133 -20.30 -67.19 -57.94
CA SER A 133 -19.34 -66.33 -58.64
C SER A 133 -17.90 -66.65 -58.20
N GLU A 134 -16.92 -66.36 -59.05
CA GLU A 134 -15.48 -66.48 -58.76
C GLU A 134 -15.03 -65.56 -57.61
N SER A 135 -15.77 -64.48 -57.34
CA SER A 135 -15.53 -63.57 -56.21
C SER A 135 -16.69 -63.65 -55.21
N PRO A 136 -16.60 -64.47 -54.15
CA PRO A 136 -17.72 -64.70 -53.25
C PRO A 136 -18.04 -63.45 -52.42
N VAL A 137 -19.22 -62.88 -52.70
CA VAL A 137 -19.82 -61.81 -51.91
C VAL A 137 -20.42 -62.41 -50.63
N ASN A 138 -20.12 -61.82 -49.47
CA ASN A 138 -20.63 -62.28 -48.17
C ASN A 138 -21.40 -61.15 -47.49
N PHE A 139 -22.74 -61.20 -47.56
CA PHE A 139 -23.59 -60.19 -46.92
C PHE A 139 -23.63 -60.36 -45.40
N ILE A 140 -23.55 -61.61 -44.92
CA ILE A 140 -23.53 -61.94 -43.49
C ILE A 140 -22.29 -61.36 -42.78
N TRP A 141 -21.17 -61.17 -43.49
CA TRP A 141 -19.95 -60.59 -42.93
C TRP A 141 -20.16 -59.15 -42.45
N ILE A 142 -21.02 -58.38 -43.14
CA ILE A 142 -21.34 -56.98 -42.81
C ILE A 142 -21.89 -56.89 -41.38
N GLU A 143 -22.74 -57.83 -40.98
CA GLU A 143 -23.31 -57.82 -39.63
C GLU A 143 -22.38 -58.52 -38.62
N ARG A 144 -21.87 -59.72 -38.94
CA ARG A 144 -21.18 -60.57 -37.96
C ARG A 144 -19.73 -60.19 -37.68
N SER A 145 -19.04 -59.54 -38.61
CA SER A 145 -17.59 -59.38 -38.54
C SER A 145 -17.13 -57.95 -38.75
N MET A 146 -17.89 -57.14 -39.49
CA MET A 146 -17.55 -55.74 -39.72
C MET A 146 -17.45 -54.91 -38.44
N PRO A 147 -18.38 -54.98 -37.45
CA PRO A 147 -18.25 -54.21 -36.20
C PRO A 147 -16.93 -54.46 -35.46
N ALA A 148 -16.52 -55.73 -35.38
CA ALA A 148 -15.26 -56.12 -34.75
C ALA A 148 -14.05 -55.59 -35.54
N ALA A 149 -14.12 -55.62 -36.87
CA ALA A 149 -13.07 -55.08 -37.72
C ALA A 149 -12.94 -53.55 -37.61
N LEU A 150 -14.07 -52.83 -37.57
CA LEU A 150 -14.13 -51.38 -37.35
C LEU A 150 -13.54 -50.99 -35.99
N THR A 151 -13.92 -51.71 -34.93
CA THR A 151 -13.40 -51.48 -33.58
C THR A 151 -11.91 -51.75 -33.49
N LYS A 152 -11.44 -52.84 -34.13
CA LYS A 152 -10.00 -53.16 -34.20
C LYS A 152 -9.20 -52.08 -34.93
N ASP A 153 -9.71 -51.55 -36.05
CA ASP A 153 -9.06 -50.45 -36.78
C ASP A 153 -8.91 -49.21 -35.90
N LEU A 154 -9.97 -48.85 -35.15
CA LEU A 154 -9.93 -47.72 -34.22
C LEU A 154 -8.86 -47.91 -33.13
N LEU A 155 -8.81 -49.09 -32.51
CA LEU A 155 -7.84 -49.39 -31.44
C LEU A 155 -6.38 -49.41 -31.92
N LEU A 156 -6.16 -49.72 -33.20
CA LEU A 156 -4.83 -49.71 -33.82
C LEU A 156 -4.45 -48.35 -34.43
N SER A 157 -5.34 -47.36 -34.37
CA SER A 157 -5.08 -46.03 -34.92
C SER A 157 -4.00 -45.27 -34.15
N GLU A 158 -3.24 -44.43 -34.87
CA GLU A 158 -2.23 -43.54 -34.27
C GLU A 158 -2.85 -42.56 -33.27
N GLU A 159 -4.08 -42.11 -33.53
CA GLU A 159 -4.86 -41.24 -32.65
C GLU A 159 -5.11 -41.92 -31.29
N PHE A 160 -5.56 -43.18 -31.30
CA PHE A 160 -5.80 -43.95 -30.08
C PHE A 160 -4.49 -44.26 -29.33
N SER A 161 -3.41 -44.56 -30.05
CA SER A 161 -2.07 -44.72 -29.47
C SER A 161 -1.59 -43.45 -28.76
N SER A 162 -1.78 -42.29 -29.41
CA SER A 162 -1.45 -40.97 -28.84
C SER A 162 -2.27 -40.67 -27.58
N LEU A 163 -3.58 -40.97 -27.60
CA LEU A 163 -4.43 -40.85 -26.42
C LEU A 163 -3.96 -41.73 -25.27
N ARG A 164 -3.52 -42.96 -25.55
CA ARG A 164 -2.97 -43.86 -24.53
C ARG A 164 -1.67 -43.33 -23.91
N MET A 165 -0.78 -42.75 -24.73
CA MET A 165 0.45 -42.11 -24.26
C MET A 165 0.18 -40.89 -23.40
N ILE A 166 -0.81 -40.07 -23.78
CA ILE A 166 -1.27 -38.93 -22.96
C ILE A 166 -1.81 -39.46 -21.63
N ALA A 167 -2.73 -40.42 -21.65
CA ALA A 167 -3.30 -41.00 -20.45
C ALA A 167 -2.25 -41.59 -19.49
N GLY A 168 -1.22 -42.27 -20.02
CA GLY A 168 -0.12 -42.81 -19.22
C GLY A 168 0.82 -41.75 -18.62
N SER A 169 0.91 -40.57 -19.22
CA SER A 169 1.80 -39.48 -18.77
C SER A 169 1.12 -38.46 -17.85
N VAL A 170 -0.22 -38.50 -17.70
CA VAL A 170 -0.96 -37.60 -16.80
C VAL A 170 -0.45 -37.68 -15.36
N GLY A 171 -0.19 -38.89 -14.85
CA GLY A 171 0.30 -39.07 -13.48
C GLY A 171 1.67 -38.42 -13.22
N LEU A 172 2.57 -38.47 -14.21
CA LEU A 172 3.89 -37.80 -14.14
C LEU A 172 3.75 -36.27 -14.14
N PHE A 173 2.77 -35.75 -14.90
CA PHE A 173 2.47 -34.33 -14.92
C PHE A 173 1.91 -33.85 -13.59
N GLU A 174 1.02 -34.63 -12.97
CA GLU A 174 0.43 -34.33 -11.66
C GLU A 174 1.49 -34.27 -10.55
N GLU A 175 2.42 -35.24 -10.51
CA GLU A 175 3.52 -35.25 -9.55
C GLU A 175 4.46 -34.06 -9.73
N LYS A 176 4.79 -33.71 -10.99
CA LYS A 176 5.64 -32.57 -11.31
C LYS A 176 4.99 -31.25 -10.91
N ILE A 177 3.70 -31.07 -11.22
CA ILE A 177 2.93 -29.88 -10.82
C ILE A 177 2.90 -29.77 -9.29
N THR A 178 2.63 -30.86 -8.59
CA THR A 178 2.57 -30.87 -7.11
C THR A 178 3.92 -30.48 -6.50
N THR A 179 5.03 -30.94 -7.08
CA THR A 179 6.38 -30.63 -6.60
C THR A 179 6.73 -29.16 -6.81
N GLU A 180 6.46 -28.59 -7.99
CA GLU A 180 6.68 -27.17 -8.26
C GLU A 180 5.81 -26.27 -7.37
N ILE A 181 4.55 -26.65 -7.14
CA ILE A 181 3.66 -25.92 -6.22
C ILE A 181 4.24 -25.92 -4.80
N LYS A 182 4.68 -27.08 -4.28
CA LYS A 182 5.31 -27.17 -2.95
C LYS A 182 6.58 -26.32 -2.85
N ARG A 183 7.41 -26.30 -3.90
CA ARG A 183 8.63 -25.48 -3.96
C ARG A 183 8.30 -24.00 -3.92
N GLY A 184 7.37 -23.55 -4.76
CA GLY A 184 6.90 -22.17 -4.80
C GLY A 184 6.34 -21.70 -3.45
N PHE A 185 5.51 -22.51 -2.79
CA PHE A 185 5.01 -22.18 -1.45
C PHE A 185 6.14 -22.09 -0.41
N SER A 186 7.15 -22.97 -0.47
CA SER A 186 8.28 -22.92 0.46
C SER A 186 9.12 -21.65 0.28
N ASP A 187 9.36 -21.22 -0.96
CA ASP A 187 10.15 -20.04 -1.26
C ASP A 187 9.42 -18.76 -0.85
N VAL A 188 8.11 -18.66 -1.16
CA VAL A 188 7.26 -17.55 -0.70
C VAL A 188 7.23 -17.45 0.82
N ASN A 189 7.15 -18.58 1.52
CA ASN A 189 7.12 -18.56 2.98
C ASN A 189 8.46 -18.08 3.58
N LYS A 190 9.60 -18.47 2.99
CA LYS A 190 10.92 -17.97 3.41
C LYS A 190 11.07 -16.46 3.20
N GLU A 191 10.62 -15.95 2.04
CA GLU A 191 10.65 -14.51 1.78
C GLU A 191 9.71 -13.75 2.72
N ALA A 192 8.53 -14.29 2.99
CA ALA A 192 7.59 -13.70 3.95
C ALA A 192 8.16 -13.64 5.37
N ASP A 193 8.82 -14.71 5.83
CA ASP A 193 9.49 -14.74 7.14
C ASP A 193 10.66 -13.75 7.20
N ALA A 194 11.47 -13.65 6.14
CA ALA A 194 12.55 -12.67 6.05
C ALA A 194 12.01 -11.23 6.08
N LEU A 195 10.94 -10.95 5.33
CA LEU A 195 10.30 -9.64 5.31
C LEU A 195 9.71 -9.29 6.68
N LYS A 196 9.05 -10.24 7.33
CA LYS A 196 8.50 -10.08 8.68
C LYS A 196 9.60 -9.71 9.68
N ASN A 197 10.71 -10.45 9.67
CA ASN A 197 11.85 -10.16 10.54
C ASN A 197 12.44 -8.77 10.29
N ASN A 198 12.53 -8.34 9.02
CA ASN A 198 13.00 -7.00 8.67
C ASN A 198 12.03 -5.92 9.17
N ILE A 199 10.72 -6.11 9.02
CA ILE A 199 9.69 -5.18 9.50
C ILE A 199 9.74 -5.07 11.02
N GLU A 200 9.84 -6.19 11.75
CA GLU A 200 9.98 -6.19 13.21
C GLU A 200 11.25 -5.45 13.66
N GLY A 201 12.36 -5.63 12.94
CA GLY A 201 13.60 -4.89 13.16
C GLY A 201 13.44 -3.38 12.98
N LEU A 202 12.77 -2.96 11.89
CA LEU A 202 12.49 -1.55 11.61
C LEU A 202 11.55 -0.93 12.64
N ILE A 203 10.50 -1.64 13.06
CA ILE A 203 9.58 -1.17 14.11
C ILE A 203 10.32 -0.96 15.43
N LYS A 204 11.21 -1.88 15.80
CA LYS A 204 12.02 -1.76 17.02
C LYS A 204 12.97 -0.56 16.95
N SER A 205 13.63 -0.34 15.81
CA SER A 205 14.49 0.82 15.58
C SER A 205 13.72 2.14 15.61
N ALA A 206 12.55 2.19 14.97
CA ALA A 206 11.68 3.36 14.99
C ALA A 206 11.21 3.67 16.42
N GLY A 207 10.81 2.67 17.20
CA GLY A 207 10.44 2.83 18.61
C GLY A 207 11.59 3.41 19.46
N ALA A 208 12.81 2.90 19.30
CA ALA A 208 13.98 3.45 19.99
C ALA A 208 14.28 4.90 19.57
N THR A 209 14.08 5.24 18.30
CA THR A 209 14.25 6.61 17.79
C THR A 209 13.21 7.56 18.38
N VAL A 210 11.95 7.15 18.46
CA VAL A 210 10.89 7.94 19.11
C VAL A 210 11.21 8.17 20.60
N GLN A 211 11.68 7.15 21.30
CA GLN A 211 12.07 7.28 22.70
C GLN A 211 13.22 8.28 22.89
N SER A 212 14.28 8.15 22.10
CA SER A 212 15.40 9.11 22.15
C SER A 212 14.98 10.54 21.78
N LEU A 213 14.07 10.72 20.82
CA LEU A 213 13.51 12.04 20.49
C LEU A 213 12.74 12.66 21.66
N ALA A 214 11.96 11.85 22.41
CA ALA A 214 11.27 12.32 23.60
C ALA A 214 12.26 12.77 24.69
N GLU A 215 13.32 12.00 24.92
CA GLU A 215 14.40 12.37 25.84
C GLU A 215 15.14 13.65 25.41
N TYR A 216 15.36 13.84 24.10
CA TYR A 216 15.95 15.08 23.58
C TYR A 216 15.04 16.30 23.75
N ASP A 217 13.72 16.16 23.54
CA ASP A 217 12.76 17.25 23.75
C ASP A 217 12.74 17.70 25.23
N GLU A 218 12.81 16.74 26.15
CA GLU A 218 12.88 17.02 27.59
C GLU A 218 14.17 17.76 27.97
N LYS A 219 15.33 17.29 27.49
CA LYS A 219 16.62 17.98 27.68
C LYS A 219 16.62 19.39 27.08
N LEU A 220 16.05 19.58 25.90
CA LEU A 220 15.94 20.90 25.27
C LEU A 220 15.05 21.85 26.06
N LYS A 221 13.95 21.37 26.64
CA LYS A 221 13.11 22.16 27.56
C LYS A 221 13.89 22.58 28.80
N GLN A 222 14.67 21.68 29.38
CA GLN A 222 15.53 21.97 30.52
C GLN A 222 16.56 23.05 30.19
N TYR A 223 17.30 22.89 29.07
CA TYR A 223 18.29 23.89 28.62
C TYR A 223 17.67 25.24 28.28
N LYS A 224 16.48 25.28 27.68
CA LYS A 224 15.77 26.54 27.39
C LYS A 224 15.41 27.29 28.67
N SER A 225 15.00 26.58 29.72
CA SER A 225 14.70 27.15 31.02
C SER A 225 15.97 27.75 31.66
N GLU A 226 17.03 26.95 31.75
CA GLU A 226 18.31 27.36 32.34
C GLU A 226 18.93 28.57 31.61
N TYR A 227 18.93 28.56 30.28
CA TYR A 227 19.49 29.65 29.48
C TYR A 227 18.74 30.98 29.65
N ASN A 228 17.41 30.94 29.78
CA ASN A 228 16.61 32.16 30.01
C ASN A 228 16.95 32.83 31.35
N PHE A 229 17.20 32.06 32.40
CA PHE A 229 17.61 32.61 33.71
C PHE A 229 19.04 33.13 33.70
N VAL A 230 19.96 32.45 33.02
CA VAL A 230 21.32 32.94 32.79
C VAL A 230 21.29 34.29 32.06
N LEU A 231 20.43 34.44 31.05
CA LEU A 231 20.29 35.69 30.29
C LEU A 231 19.72 36.82 31.17
N LEU A 232 18.74 36.51 32.01
CA LEU A 232 18.12 37.46 32.94
C LEU A 232 19.11 37.92 34.03
N SER A 233 19.85 36.99 34.63
CA SER A 233 20.91 37.30 35.60
C SER A 233 22.00 38.17 34.98
N LYS A 234 22.43 37.86 33.76
CA LYS A 234 23.38 38.69 33.00
C LYS A 234 22.83 40.10 32.74
N ALA A 235 21.55 40.24 32.41
CA ALA A 235 20.91 41.54 32.22
C ALA A 235 20.90 42.37 33.51
N PHE A 236 20.51 41.78 34.65
CA PHE A 236 20.54 42.46 35.95
C PHE A 236 21.95 42.81 36.41
N SER A 237 22.93 41.93 36.18
CA SER A 237 24.35 42.18 36.50
C SER A 237 24.91 43.37 35.70
N ASN A 238 24.58 43.46 34.41
CA ASN A 238 24.95 44.63 33.60
C ASN A 238 24.28 45.93 34.08
N LEU A 239 23.01 45.85 34.50
CA LEU A 239 22.25 46.98 35.05
C LEU A 239 22.85 47.45 36.39
N LEU A 240 23.23 46.50 37.25
CA LEU A 240 23.93 46.76 38.52
C LEU A 240 25.26 47.48 38.29
N LYS A 241 26.08 47.00 37.35
CA LYS A 241 27.35 47.63 36.99
C LYS A 241 27.17 49.07 36.51
N THR A 242 26.16 49.29 35.67
CA THR A 242 25.84 50.63 35.13
C THR A 242 25.39 51.58 36.25
N LYS A 243 24.47 51.14 37.13
CA LYS A 243 24.00 51.94 38.26
C LYS A 243 25.08 52.21 39.31
N LYS A 244 26.02 51.28 39.51
CA LYS A 244 27.16 51.49 40.40
C LYS A 244 28.11 52.56 39.88
N ALA A 245 28.33 52.61 38.56
CA ALA A 245 29.09 53.69 37.94
C ALA A 245 28.40 55.05 38.08
N GLU A 246 27.08 55.11 37.90
CA GLU A 246 26.26 56.31 38.13
C GLU A 246 26.35 56.79 39.60
N TYR A 247 26.28 55.87 40.57
CA TYR A 247 26.44 56.17 41.98
C TYR A 247 27.82 56.78 42.30
N VAL A 248 28.90 56.23 41.74
CA VAL A 248 30.26 56.75 41.94
C VAL A 248 30.39 58.16 41.38
N THR A 249 29.85 58.42 40.20
CA THR A 249 29.83 59.76 39.60
C THR A 249 29.05 60.74 40.47
N ASN A 250 27.85 60.37 40.92
CA ASN A 250 27.03 61.20 41.80
C ASN A 250 27.70 61.46 43.16
N HIS A 251 28.30 60.43 43.76
CA HIS A 251 29.03 60.56 45.03
C HIS A 251 30.22 61.51 44.91
N ARG A 252 30.94 61.46 43.78
CA ARG A 252 32.01 62.41 43.47
C ARG A 252 31.49 63.84 43.38
N SER A 253 30.33 64.06 42.76
CA SER A 253 29.67 65.38 42.72
C SER A 253 29.34 65.89 44.12
N VAL A 254 28.76 65.06 44.99
CA VAL A 254 28.46 65.42 46.40
C VAL A 254 29.71 65.83 47.16
N ILE A 255 30.83 65.11 46.97
CA ILE A 255 32.12 65.44 47.61
C ILE A 255 32.65 66.79 47.11
N ILE A 256 32.58 67.06 45.79
CA ILE A 256 33.06 68.32 45.21
C ILE A 256 32.25 69.50 45.76
N PHE A 257 30.92 69.44 45.73
CA PHE A 257 30.07 70.52 46.25
C PHE A 257 30.18 70.69 47.77
N SER A 258 30.29 69.59 48.52
CA SER A 258 30.57 69.65 49.96
C SER A 258 31.92 70.30 50.26
N SER A 259 32.95 70.00 49.45
CA SER A 259 34.27 70.61 49.60
C SER A 259 34.23 72.12 49.31
N TRP A 260 33.50 72.55 48.29
CA TRP A 260 33.31 73.97 48.00
C TRP A 260 32.50 74.70 49.07
N LEU A 261 31.47 74.07 49.63
CA LEU A 261 30.68 74.61 50.74
C LEU A 261 31.55 74.90 51.97
N ILE A 262 32.55 74.06 52.25
CA ILE A 262 33.50 74.26 53.36
C ILE A 262 34.60 75.25 52.96
N ALA A 263 35.04 75.23 51.70
CA ALA A 263 36.09 76.12 51.22
C ALA A 263 35.66 77.60 51.19
N THR A 264 34.39 77.90 50.89
CA THR A 264 33.87 79.28 50.84
C THR A 264 34.02 80.05 52.17
N PRO A 265 33.53 79.55 53.32
CA PRO A 265 33.71 80.22 54.60
C PRO A 265 35.18 80.20 55.06
N LEU A 266 35.93 79.13 54.78
CA LEU A 266 37.36 79.08 55.09
C LEU A 266 38.16 80.16 54.34
N PHE A 267 37.87 80.37 53.06
CA PHE A 267 38.53 81.41 52.26
C PHE A 267 38.15 82.81 52.76
N ALA A 268 36.88 83.02 53.12
CA ALA A 268 36.44 84.27 53.73
C ALA A 268 37.16 84.55 55.07
N LEU A 269 37.38 83.51 55.89
CA LEU A 269 38.11 83.59 57.16
C LEU A 269 39.61 83.87 56.92
N LEU A 270 40.24 83.16 55.97
CA LEU A 270 41.64 83.40 55.60
C LEU A 270 41.86 84.82 55.08
N ASN A 271 40.93 85.34 54.26
CA ASN A 271 40.99 86.73 53.81
C ASN A 271 40.94 87.71 54.99
N HIS A 272 40.14 87.42 56.02
CA HIS A 272 40.07 88.26 57.22
C HIS A 272 41.36 88.26 58.04
N ILE A 273 42.07 87.12 58.14
CA ILE A 273 43.33 87.01 58.91
C ILE A 273 44.50 87.66 58.15
N TYR A 274 44.62 87.36 56.85
CA TYR A 274 45.79 87.74 56.05
C TYR A 274 45.60 89.03 55.24
N ASN A 275 44.40 89.61 55.21
CA ASN A 275 44.05 90.83 54.47
C ASN A 275 44.47 90.82 52.99
N PHE A 276 44.19 89.74 52.27
CA PHE A 276 44.46 89.66 50.82
C PHE A 276 43.67 90.71 50.03
N PHE A 277 42.45 91.00 50.45
CA PHE A 277 41.61 92.09 49.93
C PHE A 277 41.30 93.10 51.03
N PRO A 278 41.49 94.43 50.80
CA PRO A 278 41.19 95.45 51.79
C PRO A 278 39.67 95.57 51.97
N VAL A 279 39.14 94.89 52.97
CA VAL A 279 37.72 94.97 53.35
C VAL A 279 37.65 95.65 54.72
N GLU A 280 37.24 96.91 54.75
CA GLU A 280 36.99 97.63 56.00
C GLU A 280 35.73 97.09 56.68
N PHE A 281 35.77 96.91 58.01
CA PHE A 281 34.64 96.43 58.81
C PHE A 281 33.60 97.56 59.01
N ASN A 282 32.96 97.98 57.93
CA ASN A 282 31.90 98.98 57.89
C ASN A 282 30.69 98.43 57.10
N LEU A 283 29.57 99.15 57.01
CA LEU A 283 28.37 98.71 56.25
C LEU A 283 28.68 98.38 54.77
N ASN A 284 29.74 98.97 54.20
CA ASN A 284 30.23 98.64 52.85
C ASN A 284 30.74 97.19 52.71
N SER A 285 31.11 96.51 53.80
CA SER A 285 31.52 95.10 53.79
C SER A 285 30.39 94.15 53.37
N LEU A 286 29.13 94.57 53.51
CA LEU A 286 27.96 93.79 53.09
C LEU A 286 28.00 93.47 51.60
N PHE A 287 28.50 94.40 50.76
CA PHE A 287 28.62 94.18 49.31
C PHE A 287 29.63 93.09 48.94
N TYR A 288 30.59 92.79 49.84
CA TYR A 288 31.56 91.72 49.65
C TYR A 288 31.03 90.36 50.16
N TYR A 289 30.38 90.33 51.33
CA TYR A 289 29.90 89.08 51.92
C TYR A 289 28.56 88.58 51.33
N LEU A 290 27.70 89.47 50.81
CA LEU A 290 26.39 89.09 50.25
C LEU A 290 26.50 88.17 49.02
N PRO A 291 27.39 88.41 48.04
CA PRO A 291 27.63 87.47 46.94
C PRO A 291 28.20 86.12 47.41
N ILE A 292 29.06 86.13 48.45
CA ILE A 292 29.65 84.91 49.02
C ILE A 292 28.56 84.05 49.67
N LEU A 293 27.67 84.66 50.46
CA LEU A 293 26.53 83.97 51.08
C LEU A 293 25.57 83.40 50.02
N SER A 294 25.31 84.15 48.95
CA SER A 294 24.46 83.69 47.85
C SER A 294 25.05 82.47 47.14
N LEU A 295 26.38 82.47 46.95
CA LEU A 295 27.13 81.37 46.35
C LEU A 295 27.21 80.15 47.28
N GLU A 296 27.31 80.36 48.60
CA GLU A 296 27.23 79.28 49.61
C GLU A 296 25.85 78.60 49.59
N LEU A 297 24.75 79.37 49.54
CA LEU A 297 23.39 78.83 49.41
C LEU A 297 23.23 78.02 48.11
N LEU A 298 23.85 78.47 47.02
CA LEU A 298 23.84 77.74 45.74
C LEU A 298 24.57 76.40 45.84
N PHE A 299 25.75 76.36 46.47
CA PHE A 299 26.47 75.10 46.71
C PHE A 299 25.70 74.16 47.63
N PHE A 300 25.04 74.70 48.67
CA PHE A 300 24.18 73.92 49.53
C PHE A 300 23.02 73.28 48.75
N TYR A 301 22.40 74.03 47.84
CA TYR A 301 21.34 73.51 46.98
C TYR A 301 21.81 72.36 46.08
N PHE A 302 22.92 72.53 45.37
CA PHE A 302 23.47 71.47 44.51
C PHE A 302 23.93 70.25 45.31
N MET A 303 24.57 70.45 46.46
CA MET A 303 24.94 69.36 47.38
C MET A 303 23.70 68.56 47.78
N ARG A 304 22.62 69.25 48.20
CA ARG A 304 21.36 68.60 48.58
C ARG A 304 20.73 67.85 47.41
N LEU A 305 20.73 68.42 46.22
CA LEU A 305 20.18 67.78 45.01
C LEU A 305 20.89 66.46 44.72
N TYR A 306 22.21 66.48 44.61
CA TYR A 306 23.01 65.27 44.35
C TYR A 306 22.97 64.28 45.51
N TYR A 307 22.80 64.74 46.75
CA TYR A 307 22.60 63.85 47.90
C TYR A 307 21.28 63.06 47.80
N ILE A 308 20.18 63.72 47.43
CA ILE A 308 18.87 63.09 47.23
C ILE A 308 18.92 62.09 46.06
N GLU A 309 19.53 62.48 44.94
CA GLU A 309 19.76 61.58 43.80
C GLU A 309 20.62 60.37 44.20
N GLY A 310 21.64 60.57 45.03
CA GLY A 310 22.47 59.48 45.55
C GLY A 310 21.71 58.48 46.40
N LYS A 311 20.79 58.97 47.24
CA LYS A 311 19.89 58.12 48.04
C LYS A 311 18.96 57.30 47.15
N ALA A 312 18.43 57.90 46.08
CA ALA A 312 17.59 57.23 45.08
C ALA A 312 18.36 56.12 44.35
N ILE A 313 19.57 56.41 43.84
CA ILE A 313 20.42 55.42 43.16
C ILE A 313 20.79 54.26 44.10
N LYS A 314 21.10 54.56 45.37
CA LYS A 314 21.40 53.53 46.38
C LYS A 314 20.20 52.60 46.63
N ALA A 315 18.99 53.14 46.67
CA ALA A 315 17.77 52.33 46.80
C ALA A 315 17.55 51.43 45.57
N GLN A 316 17.82 51.95 44.36
CA GLN A 316 17.74 51.16 43.11
C GLN A 316 18.76 50.03 43.09
N LEU A 317 20.00 50.29 43.52
CA LEU A 317 21.06 49.27 43.63
C LEU A 317 20.64 48.12 44.54
N LEU A 318 20.11 48.42 45.72
CA LEU A 318 19.63 47.40 46.67
C LEU A 318 18.54 46.51 46.05
N GLN A 319 17.58 47.12 45.34
CA GLN A 319 16.51 46.37 44.66
C GLN A 319 17.04 45.48 43.52
N ILE A 320 18.08 45.92 42.81
CA ILE A 320 18.71 45.11 41.74
C ILE A 320 19.50 43.95 42.34
N GLU A 321 20.26 44.18 43.42
CA GLU A 321 21.03 43.13 44.11
C GLU A 321 20.11 42.03 44.63
N GLN A 322 18.98 42.39 45.24
CA GLN A 322 17.98 41.41 45.69
C GLN A 322 17.43 40.57 44.53
N ARG A 323 17.14 41.16 43.37
CA ARG A 323 16.67 40.41 42.20
C ARG A 323 17.75 39.52 41.61
N LEU A 324 19.01 39.94 41.63
CA LEU A 324 20.13 39.13 41.16
C LEU A 324 20.32 37.90 42.05
N SER A 325 20.31 38.09 43.38
CA SER A 325 20.35 36.98 44.34
C SER A 325 19.16 36.05 44.15
N LEU A 326 17.95 36.58 43.97
CA LEU A 326 16.77 35.76 43.70
C LEU A 326 16.92 34.96 42.39
N CYS A 327 17.43 35.57 41.31
CA CYS A 327 17.65 34.88 40.03
C CYS A 327 18.61 33.67 40.13
N GLU A 328 19.60 33.72 41.03
CA GLU A 328 20.48 32.58 41.31
C GLU A 328 19.71 31.41 41.97
N PHE A 329 18.69 31.71 42.80
CA PHE A 329 17.83 30.70 43.43
C PHE A 329 16.64 30.25 42.56
N ILE A 330 16.38 30.87 41.41
CA ILE A 330 15.21 30.54 40.58
C ILE A 330 15.31 29.15 39.92
N HIS A 331 16.53 28.64 39.65
CA HIS A 331 16.70 27.34 38.99
C HIS A 331 16.07 26.21 39.83
N ASP A 332 16.43 26.11 41.11
CA ASP A 332 15.85 25.15 42.05
C ASP A 332 14.35 25.43 42.32
N TYR A 333 13.93 26.69 42.23
CA TYR A 333 12.55 27.17 42.46
C TYR A 333 11.56 26.74 41.35
N VAL A 334 11.94 26.83 40.07
CA VAL A 334 11.04 26.42 38.96
C VAL A 334 10.87 24.91 38.93
N GLU A 335 11.93 24.17 39.27
CA GLU A 335 11.92 22.71 39.35
C GLU A 335 11.07 22.21 40.53
N THR A 336 11.17 22.84 41.72
CA THR A 336 10.32 22.50 42.88
C THR A 336 8.85 22.91 42.69
N LYS A 337 8.55 24.07 42.08
CA LYS A 337 7.17 24.52 41.81
C LYS A 337 6.41 23.59 40.86
N ASN A 338 7.05 23.10 39.80
CA ASN A 338 6.41 22.18 38.87
C ASN A 338 6.09 20.81 39.51
N ASN A 339 6.85 20.42 40.54
CA ASN A 339 6.71 19.13 41.22
C ASN A 339 5.87 19.17 42.51
N SER A 340 5.53 20.35 43.04
CA SER A 340 4.79 20.49 44.30
C SER A 340 3.47 21.24 44.10
N GLY A 341 2.34 20.55 44.32
CA GLY A 341 0.98 21.11 44.25
C GLY A 341 0.62 22.05 45.41
N ALA A 342 1.61 22.62 46.12
CA ALA A 342 1.39 23.44 47.29
C ALA A 342 1.07 24.91 46.93
N GLU A 343 0.41 25.60 47.84
CA GLU A 343 -0.24 26.92 47.83
C GLU A 343 0.17 28.00 46.79
N LYS A 344 -0.66 28.15 45.75
CA LYS A 344 -0.70 29.22 44.72
C LYS A 344 -0.39 30.65 45.19
N GLU A 345 -0.68 30.97 46.45
CA GLU A 345 -0.64 32.33 46.99
C GLU A 345 0.78 32.79 47.33
N SER A 346 1.56 31.97 48.05
CA SER A 346 2.98 32.19 48.36
C SER A 346 3.83 32.31 47.08
N TRP A 347 3.47 31.55 46.04
CA TRP A 347 4.14 31.60 44.73
C TRP A 347 3.87 32.90 43.96
N SER A 348 2.64 33.44 44.06
CA SER A 348 2.28 34.70 43.41
C SER A 348 2.95 35.92 44.06
N LEU A 349 3.22 35.86 45.37
CA LEU A 349 3.93 36.90 46.11
C LEU A 349 5.41 36.95 45.70
N PHE A 350 6.03 35.80 45.45
CA PHE A 350 7.39 35.72 44.94
C PHE A 350 7.53 36.26 43.52
N GLU A 351 6.63 35.90 42.59
CA GLU A 351 6.62 36.46 41.23
C GLU A 351 6.44 37.99 41.24
N LYS A 352 5.55 38.50 42.11
CA LYS A 352 5.40 39.95 42.32
C LYS A 352 6.67 40.60 42.85
N LEU A 353 7.46 39.92 43.69
CA LEU A 353 8.73 40.42 44.21
C LEU A 353 9.76 40.59 43.07
N ILE A 354 9.91 39.57 42.22
CA ILE A 354 10.88 39.56 41.12
C ILE A 354 10.51 40.54 40.00
N PHE A 355 9.23 40.62 39.63
CA PHE A 355 8.74 41.45 38.53
C PHE A 355 8.23 42.83 38.97
N SER A 356 8.41 43.22 40.24
CA SER A 356 8.02 44.56 40.71
C SER A 356 8.72 45.66 39.89
N PRO A 357 8.11 46.85 39.69
CA PRO A 357 8.81 47.99 39.09
C PRO A 357 9.95 48.46 39.99
N ILE A 358 11.10 48.84 39.41
CA ILE A 358 12.21 49.45 40.17
C ILE A 358 11.78 50.87 40.55
N GLN A 359 11.66 51.13 41.86
CA GLN A 359 11.16 52.42 42.33
C GLN A 359 12.30 53.42 42.54
N VAL A 360 12.02 54.70 42.25
CA VAL A 360 13.02 55.78 42.24
C VAL A 360 13.21 56.40 43.64
N SER A 361 12.27 56.27 44.56
CA SER A 361 12.34 56.87 45.90
C SER A 361 12.43 55.83 47.02
N SER A 362 13.24 56.12 48.04
CA SER A 362 13.38 55.27 49.24
C SER A 362 12.12 55.23 50.12
N GLU A 363 11.25 56.23 49.99
CA GLU A 363 9.97 56.32 50.73
C GLU A 363 8.88 55.41 50.18
N ASN A 364 9.00 54.98 48.92
CA ASN A 364 8.07 54.05 48.28
C ASN A 364 8.74 52.70 48.00
N ILE A 365 9.75 52.32 48.76
CA ILE A 365 10.15 50.90 48.79
C ILE A 365 8.90 50.15 49.27
N PRO A 366 8.32 49.24 48.47
CA PRO A 366 7.13 48.52 48.91
C PRO A 366 7.43 47.89 50.26
N SER A 367 6.49 47.95 51.20
CA SER A 367 6.57 47.27 52.51
C SER A 367 6.90 45.78 52.41
N LEU A 368 6.87 45.21 51.20
CA LEU A 368 7.35 43.87 50.83
C LEU A 368 8.88 43.68 50.98
N LEU A 369 9.70 44.73 50.89
CA LEU A 369 11.16 44.62 51.13
C LEU A 369 11.50 44.45 52.62
N ASP A 370 10.66 45.03 53.48
CA ASP A 370 10.68 44.81 54.94
C ASP A 370 9.92 43.52 55.34
N GLY A 371 9.31 42.86 54.35
CA GLY A 371 8.67 41.55 54.43
C GLY A 371 9.65 40.38 54.66
N ALA A 372 10.92 40.65 55.01
CA ALA A 372 11.80 39.66 55.62
C ALA A 372 11.18 39.08 56.91
N SER A 373 10.38 39.88 57.62
CA SER A 373 9.53 39.46 58.73
C SER A 373 8.44 38.45 58.29
N SER A 374 7.77 38.70 57.16
CA SER A 374 6.78 37.78 56.58
C SER A 374 7.41 36.51 56.01
N ILE A 375 8.63 36.58 55.46
CA ILE A 375 9.40 35.41 55.01
C ILE A 375 9.87 34.57 56.22
N ALA A 376 10.28 35.21 57.33
CA ALA A 376 10.61 34.53 58.58
C ALA A 376 9.38 33.84 59.21
N GLU A 377 8.20 34.45 59.11
CA GLU A 377 6.93 33.87 59.56
C GLU A 377 6.49 32.69 58.68
N LEU A 378 6.69 32.77 57.36
CA LEU A 378 6.42 31.66 56.43
C LEU A 378 7.41 30.50 56.62
N ALA A 379 8.71 30.80 56.76
CA ALA A 379 9.75 29.81 57.02
C ALA A 379 9.54 29.11 58.36
N GLY A 380 9.12 29.85 59.40
CA GLY A 380 8.74 29.28 60.69
C GLY A 380 7.51 28.35 60.58
N LYS A 381 6.51 28.71 59.77
CA LYS A 381 5.35 27.85 59.52
C LYS A 381 5.68 26.57 58.75
N VAL A 382 6.55 26.64 57.75
CA VAL A 382 6.98 25.48 56.96
C VAL A 382 7.86 24.54 57.79
N LEU A 383 8.81 25.07 58.57
CA LEU A 383 9.67 24.24 59.45
C LEU A 383 8.91 23.65 60.65
N SER A 384 7.82 24.28 61.10
CA SER A 384 7.00 23.74 62.20
C SER A 384 6.08 22.59 61.81
N LYS A 385 5.88 22.34 60.51
CA LYS A 385 4.96 21.30 60.02
C LYS A 385 5.62 19.91 59.95
N ASP A 386 6.95 19.82 60.06
CA ASP A 386 7.71 18.57 60.11
C ASP A 386 7.92 18.03 61.54
N SER A 387 7.30 18.62 62.57
CA SER A 387 7.44 18.18 63.97
C SER A 387 6.17 17.55 64.59
N LYS A 388 5.37 16.82 63.82
CA LYS A 388 4.34 15.93 64.38
C LYS A 388 4.28 14.58 63.70
#